data_AF-A0A482RFZ3-F1
#
_entry.id   AF-A0A482RFZ3-F1
#
_cell.length_a   1.000
_cell.length_b   1.000
_cell.length_c   1.000
_cell.angle_alpha   90.00
_cell.angle_beta   90.00
_cell.angle_gamma   90.00
#
_symmetry.space_group_name_H-M   'P 1'
#
loop_
_entity.id
_entity.type
_entity.pdbx_description
1 polymer ?
#
loop_
_entity_poly.entity_id
_entity_poly.type
_entity_poly.pdbx_seq_one_letter_code
_entity_poly.pdbx_strand_id
1 'polypeptide(L)'
;MRTGNTHPLAKAYAEAGYLVEPAAEDPARKSVITFPVDVGDNVRTLETVSMWEQFEMAAFLQRHWADNQVSCTVTFDPEKEVADIPRALTAFEHKLKVGAPQRSAPACACMRAVGVACTCTALLASRCIAGCVPLAPRAQGCLPPAAV
;
A
#
# COMPACT_ATOMS: atom_id res chain seq x y z
N MET A 1 -3.67 -16.44 1.61
CA MET A 1 -4.09 -16.23 0.20
C MET A 1 -5.60 -16.26 0.11
N ARG A 2 -6.23 -15.44 -0.73
CA ARG A 2 -7.69 -15.48 -0.97
C ARG A 2 -7.99 -16.16 -2.30
N THR A 3 -8.98 -17.05 -2.32
CA THR A 3 -9.43 -17.75 -3.53
C THR A 3 -10.96 -17.80 -3.57
N GLY A 4 -11.54 -17.96 -4.76
CA GLY A 4 -12.96 -18.25 -4.90
C GLY A 4 -13.28 -19.66 -4.38
N ASN A 5 -14.46 -19.83 -3.77
CA ASN A 5 -14.91 -21.11 -3.20
C ASN A 5 -15.04 -22.22 -4.26
N THR A 6 -15.37 -21.83 -5.49
CA THR A 6 -15.50 -22.76 -6.63
C THR A 6 -14.16 -23.10 -7.28
N HIS A 7 -13.07 -22.41 -6.91
CA HIS A 7 -11.78 -22.63 -7.53
C HIS A 7 -11.16 -23.94 -7.03
N PRO A 8 -10.63 -24.80 -7.92
CA PRO A 8 -10.12 -26.13 -7.54
C PRO A 8 -8.99 -26.08 -6.51
N LEU A 9 -8.26 -24.95 -6.42
CA LEU A 9 -7.22 -24.75 -5.41
C LEU A 9 -7.75 -24.84 -3.97
N ALA A 10 -8.95 -24.32 -3.68
CA ALA A 10 -9.48 -24.33 -2.31
C ALA A 10 -9.60 -25.77 -1.77
N LYS A 11 -10.10 -26.68 -2.61
CA LYS A 11 -10.21 -28.10 -2.30
C LYS A 11 -8.84 -28.76 -2.19
N ALA A 12 -7.95 -28.51 -3.15
CA ALA A 12 -6.61 -29.11 -3.16
C ALA A 12 -5.80 -28.74 -1.89
N TYR A 13 -5.88 -27.49 -1.44
CA TYR A 13 -5.19 -27.05 -0.23
C TYR A 13 -5.81 -27.60 1.05
N ALA A 14 -7.14 -27.74 1.11
CA ALA A 14 -7.81 -28.40 2.23
C ALA A 14 -7.41 -29.88 2.34
N GLU A 15 -7.35 -30.59 1.21
CA GLU A 15 -6.90 -31.99 1.16
C GLU A 15 -5.43 -32.15 1.54
N ALA A 16 -4.60 -31.16 1.22
CA ALA A 16 -3.19 -31.12 1.63
C ALA A 16 -2.97 -30.71 3.10
N GLY A 17 -4.04 -30.48 3.87
CA GLY A 17 -3.97 -30.18 5.31
C GLY A 17 -3.69 -28.71 5.65
N TYR A 18 -3.80 -27.78 4.69
CA TYR A 18 -3.72 -26.35 4.99
C TYR A 18 -5.00 -25.86 5.67
N LEU A 19 -4.87 -24.84 6.52
CA LEU A 19 -6.02 -24.18 7.13
C LEU A 19 -6.75 -23.35 6.06
N VAL A 20 -7.98 -23.75 5.74
CA VAL A 20 -8.87 -23.05 4.82
C VAL A 20 -10.12 -22.60 5.57
N GLU A 21 -10.36 -21.29 5.60
CA GLU A 21 -11.51 -20.68 6.27
C GLU A 21 -12.32 -19.79 5.31
N PRO A 22 -13.63 -19.59 5.52
CA PRO A 22 -14.40 -18.61 4.75
C PRO A 22 -13.86 -17.19 4.96
N ALA A 23 -13.81 -16.38 3.90
CA ALA A 23 -13.31 -15.01 4.01
C ALA A 23 -14.32 -14.11 4.76
N ALA A 24 -13.86 -13.36 5.76
CA ALA A 24 -14.73 -12.48 6.57
C ALA A 24 -15.52 -11.45 5.75
N GLU A 25 -14.96 -10.97 4.64
CA GLU A 25 -15.58 -9.94 3.78
C GLU A 25 -16.71 -10.49 2.88
N ASP A 26 -16.56 -11.73 2.39
CA ASP A 26 -17.54 -12.40 1.52
C ASP A 26 -17.44 -13.93 1.75
N PRO A 27 -18.05 -14.45 2.84
CA PRO A 27 -17.94 -15.86 3.20
C PRO A 27 -18.58 -16.79 2.16
N ALA A 28 -19.58 -16.29 1.43
CA ALA A 28 -20.36 -17.08 0.49
C ALA A 28 -19.55 -17.44 -0.78
N ARG A 29 -18.64 -16.56 -1.20
CA ARG A 29 -17.91 -16.73 -2.48
C ARG A 29 -16.41 -16.87 -2.34
N LYS A 30 -15.82 -16.51 -1.20
CA LYS A 30 -14.36 -16.49 -1.03
C LYS A 30 -13.92 -17.28 0.19
N SER A 31 -12.76 -17.90 0.06
CA SER A 31 -12.04 -18.62 1.11
C SER A 31 -10.64 -18.03 1.28
N VAL A 32 -10.12 -18.09 2.50
CA VAL A 32 -8.77 -17.72 2.90
C VAL A 32 -7.99 -19.00 3.21
N ILE A 33 -6.82 -19.14 2.61
CA ILE A 33 -5.88 -20.22 2.86
C ILE A 33 -4.69 -19.64 3.62
N THR A 34 -4.37 -20.23 4.77
CA THR A 34 -3.25 -19.81 5.62
C THR A 34 -2.03 -20.68 5.34
N PHE A 35 -0.89 -20.02 5.09
CA PHE A 35 0.38 -20.68 4.84
C PHE A 35 1.34 -20.32 5.97
N PRO A 36 1.85 -21.31 6.73
CA PRO A 36 2.94 -21.05 7.67
C PRO A 36 4.19 -20.70 6.85
N VAL A 37 4.80 -19.56 7.18
CA VAL A 37 6.05 -19.11 6.57
C VAL A 37 7.06 -18.87 7.67
N ASP A 38 8.20 -19.54 7.57
CA ASP A 38 9.36 -19.30 8.41
C ASP A 38 10.41 -18.54 7.59
N VAL A 39 10.91 -17.45 8.15
CA VAL A 39 11.93 -16.59 7.52
C VAL A 39 13.34 -17.15 7.79
N GLY A 40 13.49 -18.03 8.80
CA GLY A 40 14.74 -18.63 9.20
C GLY A 40 15.54 -17.80 10.21
N ASP A 41 16.58 -18.42 10.76
CA ASP A 41 17.43 -17.81 11.77
C ASP A 41 18.34 -16.70 11.20
N ASN A 42 18.63 -15.69 12.02
CA ASN A 42 19.53 -14.58 11.70
C ASN A 42 19.12 -13.69 10.51
N VAL A 43 17.82 -13.67 10.15
CA VAL A 43 17.29 -12.75 9.14
C VAL A 43 16.77 -11.47 9.80
N ARG A 44 17.29 -10.32 9.36
CA ARG A 44 16.78 -9.00 9.78
C ARG A 44 15.46 -8.71 9.04
N THR A 45 14.39 -8.53 9.80
CA THR A 45 13.08 -8.11 9.27
C THR A 45 13.03 -6.59 9.10
N LEU A 46 12.03 -6.13 8.35
CA LEU A 46 11.85 -4.70 8.02
C LEU A 46 11.80 -3.80 9.26
N GLU A 47 11.26 -4.30 10.38
CA GLU A 47 11.18 -3.58 11.66
C GLU A 47 12.55 -3.28 12.29
N THR A 48 13.59 -4.05 11.91
CA THR A 48 14.95 -3.92 12.44
C THR A 48 15.90 -3.21 11.48
N VAL A 49 15.46 -2.91 10.25
CA VAL A 49 16.29 -2.30 9.21
C VAL A 49 15.94 -0.82 9.09
N SER A 50 16.94 0.04 9.28
CA SER A 50 16.75 1.49 9.22
C SER A 50 16.41 1.98 7.81
N MET A 51 15.80 3.16 7.72
CA MET A 51 15.55 3.85 6.46
C MET A 51 16.85 4.03 5.65
N TRP A 52 17.95 4.37 6.33
CA TRP A 52 19.25 4.60 5.71
C TRP A 52 19.84 3.35 5.08
N GLU A 53 19.74 2.19 5.75
CA GLU A 53 20.19 0.91 5.21
C GLU A 53 19.39 0.50 3.97
N GLN A 54 18.07 0.75 3.98
CA GLN A 54 17.22 0.51 2.80
C GLN A 54 17.65 1.36 1.60
N PHE A 55 17.98 2.64 1.83
CA PHE A 55 18.49 3.51 0.77
C PHE A 55 19.87 3.11 0.25
N GLU A 56 20.81 2.77 1.13
CA GLU A 56 22.15 2.30 0.71
C GLU A 56 22.05 0.99 -0.09
N MET A 57 21.16 0.07 0.28
CA MET A 57 20.93 -1.16 -0.48
C MET A 57 20.41 -0.87 -1.89
N ALA A 58 19.44 0.05 -2.01
CA ALA A 58 18.92 0.47 -3.31
C ALA A 58 20.02 1.15 -4.16
N ALA A 59 20.83 2.01 -3.54
CA ALA A 59 21.93 2.71 -4.22
C ALA A 59 23.03 1.75 -4.68
N PHE A 60 23.34 0.75 -3.86
CA PHE A 60 24.29 -0.30 -4.19
C PHE A 60 23.84 -1.09 -5.42
N LEU A 61 22.59 -1.55 -5.43
CA LEU A 61 22.00 -2.26 -6.58
C LEU A 61 21.96 -1.37 -7.83
N GLN A 62 21.62 -0.09 -7.66
CA GLN A 62 21.57 0.87 -8.76
C GLN A 62 22.93 1.09 -9.41
N ARG A 63 24.02 1.09 -8.62
CA ARG A 63 25.37 1.31 -9.10
C ARG A 63 25.97 0.08 -9.78
N HIS A 64 25.72 -1.10 -9.22
CA HIS A 64 26.46 -2.31 -9.58
C HIS A 64 25.67 -3.31 -10.42
N TRP A 65 24.35 -3.18 -10.47
CA TRP A 65 23.50 -4.18 -11.11
C TRP A 65 22.49 -3.57 -12.10
N ALA A 66 21.79 -2.52 -11.70
CA ALA A 66 20.71 -1.95 -12.49
C ALA A 66 21.19 -0.81 -13.40
N ASP A 67 21.16 -1.06 -14.71
CA ASP A 67 21.34 -0.03 -15.74
C ASP A 67 20.09 0.86 -15.91
N ASN A 68 18.92 0.35 -15.53
CA ASN A 68 17.65 1.06 -15.48
C ASN A 68 17.42 1.64 -14.08
N GLN A 69 16.27 1.38 -13.47
CA GLN A 69 15.90 1.86 -12.14
C GLN A 69 15.72 0.69 -11.17
N VAL A 70 16.08 0.90 -9.90
CA VAL A 70 15.74 -0.03 -8.80
C VAL A 70 14.37 0.33 -8.23
N SER A 71 13.42 -0.61 -8.26
CA SER A 71 12.13 -0.46 -7.60
C SER A 71 12.26 -0.86 -6.12
N CYS A 72 12.07 0.10 -5.21
CA CYS A 72 12.06 -0.15 -3.78
C CYS A 72 11.06 0.75 -3.06
N THR A 73 10.34 0.20 -2.08
CA THR A 73 9.57 0.98 -1.11
C THR A 73 10.39 1.10 0.16
N VAL A 74 10.78 2.33 0.50
CA VAL A 74 11.51 2.60 1.74
C VAL A 74 10.52 2.85 2.86
N THR A 75 10.64 2.08 3.94
CA THR A 75 9.87 2.26 5.17
C THR A 75 10.70 2.94 6.25
N PHE A 76 10.04 3.66 7.15
CA PHE A 76 10.71 4.42 8.21
C PHE A 76 9.85 4.46 9.46
N ASP A 77 10.49 4.61 10.62
CA ASP A 77 9.83 4.85 11.90
C ASP A 77 9.36 6.31 11.98
N PRO A 78 8.03 6.58 12.10
CA PRO A 78 7.51 7.94 12.12
C PRO A 78 7.99 8.77 13.33
N GLU A 79 8.37 8.13 14.43
CA GLU A 79 8.80 8.82 15.65
C GLU A 79 10.30 9.12 15.65
N LYS A 80 11.11 8.29 14.98
CA LYS A 80 12.58 8.37 15.04
C LYS A 80 13.22 8.93 13.77
N GLU A 81 12.69 8.60 12.60
CA GLU A 81 13.40 8.79 11.32
C GLU A 81 12.78 9.89 10.43
N VAL A 82 11.60 10.41 10.79
CA VAL A 82 10.91 11.44 9.98
C VAL A 82 11.73 12.71 9.78
N ALA A 83 12.42 13.17 10.82
CA ALA A 83 13.27 14.36 10.74
C ALA A 83 14.45 14.18 9.77
N ASP A 84 14.84 12.93 9.50
CA ASP A 84 15.98 12.57 8.68
C ASP A 84 15.63 12.39 7.20
N ILE A 85 14.34 12.30 6.84
CA ILE A 85 13.88 12.09 5.47
C ILE A 85 14.48 13.12 4.49
N PRO A 86 14.44 14.45 4.75
CA PRO A 86 15.03 15.43 3.83
C PRO A 86 16.53 15.20 3.62
N ARG A 87 17.26 14.88 4.70
CA ARG A 87 18.70 14.63 4.65
C ARG A 87 19.00 13.36 3.85
N ALA A 88 18.22 12.31 4.02
CA ALA A 88 18.37 11.07 3.26
C ALA A 88 18.17 11.32 1.77
N LEU A 89 17.10 12.02 1.40
CA LEU A 89 16.81 12.29 -0.01
C LEU A 89 17.91 13.08 -0.70
N THR A 90 18.46 14.12 -0.06
CA THR A 90 19.61 14.85 -0.59
C THR A 90 20.86 13.95 -0.67
N ALA A 91 21.10 13.09 0.33
CA ALA A 91 22.26 12.19 0.31
C ALA A 91 22.22 11.15 -0.83
N PHE A 92 21.02 10.75 -1.27
CA PHE A 92 20.83 9.72 -2.31
C PHE A 92 20.39 10.25 -3.67
N GLU A 93 20.20 11.56 -3.83
CA GLU A 93 19.66 12.17 -5.06
C GLU A 93 20.47 11.85 -6.33
N HIS A 94 21.79 11.72 -6.20
CA HIS A 94 22.70 11.39 -7.31
C HIS A 94 23.04 9.90 -7.40
N LYS A 95 22.65 9.11 -6.39
CA LYS A 95 22.90 7.66 -6.35
C LYS A 95 21.74 6.87 -6.94
N LEU A 96 20.52 7.37 -6.83
CA LEU A 96 19.29 6.69 -7.25
C LEU A 96 18.67 7.36 -8.48
N LYS A 97 18.15 6.56 -9.41
CA LYS A 97 17.42 7.07 -10.59
C LYS A 97 15.93 7.32 -10.33
N VAL A 98 15.51 7.33 -9.05
CA VAL A 98 14.13 7.55 -8.64
C VAL A 98 13.83 9.03 -8.54
N GLY A 99 12.80 9.47 -9.26
CA GLY A 99 12.26 10.83 -9.17
C GLY A 99 11.43 11.00 -7.90
N ALA A 100 11.81 11.99 -7.10
CA ALA A 100 11.13 12.66 -5.99
C ALA A 100 10.40 11.80 -4.93
N PRO A 101 10.61 12.08 -3.62
CA PRO A 101 9.68 11.61 -2.60
C PRO A 101 8.29 12.17 -2.90
N GLN A 102 7.26 11.35 -2.77
CA GLN A 102 5.89 11.82 -2.79
C GLN A 102 5.73 12.81 -1.63
N ARG A 103 5.61 14.11 -1.93
CA ARG A 103 5.22 15.11 -0.91
C ARG A 103 3.98 14.54 -0.23
N SER A 104 4.03 14.40 1.09
CA SER A 104 2.86 14.06 1.90
C SER A 104 1.72 14.98 1.48
N ALA A 105 0.67 14.41 0.88
CA ALA A 105 -0.56 15.14 0.69
C ALA A 105 -0.99 15.72 2.05
N PRO A 106 -1.53 16.95 2.12
CA PRO A 106 -2.04 17.45 3.39
C PRO A 106 -3.06 16.44 3.89
N ALA A 107 -2.96 16.09 5.17
CA ALA A 107 -3.82 15.12 5.82
C ALA A 107 -5.28 15.38 5.42
N CYS A 108 -5.83 14.50 4.58
CA CYS A 108 -7.26 14.50 4.32
C CYS A 108 -7.92 14.23 5.68
N ALA A 109 -8.82 15.12 6.11
CA ALA A 109 -9.43 15.20 7.44
C ALA A 109 -10.25 13.96 7.88
N CYS A 110 -10.12 12.84 7.19
CA CYS A 110 -10.78 11.57 7.47
C CYS A 110 -9.95 10.65 8.42
N MET A 111 -8.65 10.91 8.62
CA MET A 111 -7.77 10.09 9.48
C MET A 111 -7.94 10.28 11.01
N ARG A 112 -9.16 10.50 11.50
CA ARG A 112 -9.47 10.40 12.95
C ARG A 112 -10.38 9.24 13.33
N ALA A 113 -10.77 8.40 12.38
CA ALA A 113 -11.53 7.19 12.69
C ALA A 113 -10.99 6.02 11.87
N VAL A 114 -10.55 4.98 12.58
CA VAL A 114 -10.18 3.64 12.10
C VAL A 114 -8.76 3.54 11.50
N GLY A 115 -7.84 3.04 12.34
CA GLY A 115 -6.47 2.73 11.97
C GLY A 115 -6.39 1.48 11.09
N VAL A 116 -6.17 1.68 9.79
CA VAL A 116 -5.79 0.62 8.85
C VAL A 116 -4.66 1.15 7.97
N ALA A 117 -3.56 0.38 7.89
CA ALA A 117 -2.42 0.66 7.03
C ALA A 117 -2.85 0.59 5.55
N CYS A 118 -2.70 1.70 4.82
CA CYS A 118 -3.06 1.79 3.41
C CYS A 118 -1.82 1.48 2.55
N THR A 119 -1.77 0.28 1.98
CA THR A 119 -0.83 -0.07 0.91
C THR A 119 -1.28 0.60 -0.40
N CYS A 120 -0.58 1.65 -0.82
CA CYS A 120 -0.78 2.26 -2.14
C CYS A 120 0.06 1.53 -3.19
N THR A 121 -0.56 0.63 -3.94
CA THR A 121 -0.02 0.11 -5.19
C THR A 121 -0.11 1.20 -6.27
N ALA A 122 1.03 1.58 -6.84
CA ALA A 122 1.10 2.50 -7.97
C ALA A 122 0.57 1.82 -9.24
N LEU A 123 -0.66 2.13 -9.64
CA LEU A 123 -1.13 1.95 -11.01
C LEU A 123 -1.22 3.33 -11.67
N LEU A 124 -0.57 3.46 -12.82
CA LEU A 124 -0.54 4.66 -13.65
C LEU A 124 -1.95 5.21 -13.88
N ALA A 125 -2.29 6.32 -13.23
CA ALA A 125 -3.45 7.12 -13.56
C ALA A 125 -3.03 8.26 -14.51
N SER A 126 -2.78 7.92 -15.77
CA SER A 126 -2.88 8.89 -16.86
C SER A 126 -4.27 8.74 -17.46
N ARG A 127 -5.16 9.68 -17.13
CA ARG A 127 -6.60 9.82 -17.47
C ARG A 127 -7.56 9.56 -16.29
N CYS A 128 -7.85 10.63 -15.54
CA CYS A 128 -9.18 10.93 -14.98
C CYS A 128 -9.16 12.31 -14.31
N ILE A 129 -8.90 13.37 -15.09
CA ILE A 129 -9.31 14.73 -14.72
C ILE A 129 -10.57 15.02 -15.53
N ALA A 130 -11.72 14.62 -15.01
CA ALA A 130 -13.04 15.20 -15.28
C ALA A 130 -14.10 14.43 -14.51
N GLY A 131 -14.72 15.08 -13.53
CA GLY A 131 -16.00 14.65 -12.96
C GLY A 131 -15.92 14.08 -11.56
N CYS A 132 -16.04 14.96 -10.55
CA CYS A 132 -16.80 14.70 -9.33
C CYS A 132 -17.02 16.01 -8.59
N VAL A 133 -18.09 16.71 -8.97
CA VAL A 133 -18.74 17.75 -8.15
C VAL A 133 -19.35 17.06 -6.93
N PRO A 134 -19.18 17.56 -5.69
CA PRO A 134 -19.74 16.90 -4.51
C PRO A 134 -21.26 17.07 -4.45
N LEU A 135 -21.99 15.95 -4.45
CA LEU A 135 -23.43 15.89 -4.19
C LEU A 135 -23.69 16.05 -2.68
N ALA A 136 -24.28 17.18 -2.30
CA ALA A 136 -24.80 17.46 -0.96
C ALA A 136 -26.04 16.59 -0.65
N PRO A 137 -26.33 16.32 0.65
CA PRO A 137 -27.38 15.37 1.05
C PRO A 137 -28.78 15.93 0.81
N ARG A 138 -29.67 15.08 0.28
CA ARG A 138 -31.09 15.34 0.05
C ARG A 138 -31.82 15.63 1.37
N ALA A 139 -32.26 16.87 1.56
CA ALA A 139 -33.42 17.18 2.41
C ALA A 139 -34.68 17.16 1.54
N GLN A 140 -35.68 16.40 1.96
CA GLN A 140 -37.03 16.40 1.38
C GLN A 140 -37.76 17.69 1.77
N GLY A 141 -38.52 18.27 0.84
CA GLY A 141 -39.66 19.14 1.18
C GLY A 141 -39.70 20.49 0.46
N CYS A 142 -40.78 20.66 -0.31
CA CYS A 142 -41.42 21.93 -0.69
C CYS A 142 -40.82 22.69 -1.90
N LEU A 143 -41.40 22.42 -3.06
CA LEU A 143 -41.42 23.28 -4.26
C LEU A 143 -42.14 24.62 -3.96
N PRO A 144 -41.59 25.77 -4.39
CA PRO A 144 -42.38 26.94 -4.72
C PRO A 144 -42.63 27.03 -6.25
N PRO A 145 -43.75 27.65 -6.68
CA PRO A 145 -44.21 27.61 -8.07
C PRO A 145 -43.44 28.57 -9.00
N ALA A 146 -43.61 28.31 -10.30
CA ALA A 146 -42.96 28.94 -11.44
C ALA A 146 -43.10 30.48 -11.49
N ALA A 147 -42.09 31.09 -12.12
CA ALA A 147 -41.92 32.51 -12.33
C ALA A 147 -43.08 33.19 -13.10
N VAL A 148 -43.39 34.42 -12.65
CA VAL A 148 -43.60 35.62 -13.49
C VAL A 148 -42.84 36.76 -12.82
#